data_AF-G9KJJ5-F1
#
_entry.id   AF-G9KJJ5-F1
#
_cell.length_a   1.000
_cell.length_b   1.000
_cell.length_c   1.000
_cell.angle_alpha   90.00
_cell.angle_beta   90.00
_cell.angle_gamma   90.00
#
_symmetry.space_group_name_H-M   'P 1'
#
loop_
_entity.id
_entity.type
_entity.pdbx_description
1 polymer ?
#
loop_
_entity_poly.entity_id
_entity_poly.type
_entity_poly.pdbx_seq_one_letter_code
_entity_poly.pdbx_strand_id
1 'polypeptide(L)'
;VDRAINSTRTHLFDSRPRSPNDLLALFRYPRDPYTVGQARAGEIFERTLQLIQEHVRHGLMVDLNGTSYHYNDLVSPQYLSLIANLSGCTAHRRVNNCSDMCFHQKYRTHDGTCNNLQRPMWGASLTAFERLLKAVYENGF
;
A
#
# COMPACT_ATOMS: atom_id res chain seq x y z
N VAL A 1 9.41 -5.60 -10.92
CA VAL A 1 8.36 -6.26 -10.11
C VAL A 1 8.23 -7.74 -10.44
N ASP A 2 7.69 -8.13 -11.61
CA ASP A 2 7.41 -9.56 -11.90
C ASP A 2 8.61 -10.50 -11.81
N ARG A 3 9.78 -10.04 -12.30
CA ARG A 3 11.04 -10.79 -12.15
C ARG A 3 11.37 -11.07 -10.69
N ALA A 4 11.19 -10.08 -9.81
CA ALA A 4 11.48 -10.22 -8.37
C ALA A 4 10.47 -11.15 -7.70
N ILE A 5 9.18 -11.01 -8.00
CA ILE A 5 8.13 -11.91 -7.49
C ILE A 5 8.42 -13.37 -7.88
N ASN A 6 8.76 -13.61 -9.16
CA ASN A 6 9.10 -14.93 -9.64
C ASN A 6 10.37 -15.48 -8.98
N SER A 7 11.39 -14.65 -8.80
CA SER A 7 12.62 -15.01 -8.07
C SER A 7 12.33 -15.41 -6.62
N THR A 8 11.46 -14.67 -5.92
CA THR A 8 11.04 -15.02 -4.56
C THR A 8 10.27 -16.34 -4.53
N ARG A 9 9.40 -16.57 -5.52
CA ARG A 9 8.62 -17.81 -5.62
C ARG A 9 9.51 -19.03 -5.85
N THR A 10 10.45 -18.95 -6.79
CA THR A 10 11.40 -20.06 -7.03
C THR A 10 12.27 -20.30 -5.81
N HIS A 11 12.76 -19.24 -5.16
CA HIS A 11 13.57 -19.37 -3.96
C HIS A 11 12.82 -20.05 -2.80
N LEU A 12 11.57 -19.66 -2.56
CA LEU A 12 10.76 -20.23 -1.47
C LEU A 12 10.34 -21.68 -1.74
N PHE A 13 9.87 -21.99 -2.94
CA PHE A 13 9.19 -23.27 -3.21
C PHE A 13 10.05 -24.33 -3.89
N ASP A 14 11.11 -23.95 -4.62
CA ASP A 14 11.99 -24.92 -5.29
C ASP A 14 13.15 -25.36 -4.38
N SER A 15 13.44 -24.59 -3.34
CA SER A 15 14.49 -24.90 -2.36
C SER A 15 13.91 -25.59 -1.12
N ARG A 16 14.66 -26.54 -0.54
CA ARG A 16 14.30 -27.08 0.78
C ARG A 16 14.59 -26.04 1.87
N PRO A 17 13.63 -25.72 2.75
CA PRO A 17 13.84 -24.78 3.84
C PRO A 17 14.94 -25.28 4.78
N ARG A 18 15.88 -24.41 5.12
CA ARG A 18 17.05 -24.74 5.96
C ARG A 18 16.96 -24.13 7.36
N SER A 19 16.09 -23.13 7.54
CA SER A 19 15.88 -22.44 8.82
C SER A 19 14.40 -22.38 9.22
N PRO A 20 14.09 -22.20 10.51
CA PRO A 20 12.72 -21.90 10.95
C PRO A 20 12.14 -20.64 10.29
N ASN A 21 12.99 -19.66 9.95
CA ASN A 21 12.55 -18.47 9.22
C ASN A 21 12.10 -18.79 7.79
N ASP A 22 12.76 -19.72 7.11
CA ASP A 22 12.37 -20.16 5.76
C ASP A 22 11.00 -20.84 5.79
N LEU A 23 10.75 -21.65 6.83
CA LEU A 23 9.44 -22.25 7.08
C LEU A 23 8.37 -21.18 7.33
N LEU A 24 8.66 -20.20 8.19
CA LEU A 24 7.74 -19.09 8.45
C LEU A 24 7.45 -18.27 7.19
N ALA A 25 8.45 -18.03 6.34
CA ALA A 25 8.28 -17.35 5.07
C ALA A 25 7.36 -18.13 4.12
N LEU A 26 7.53 -19.45 4.02
CA LEU A 26 6.65 -20.35 3.28
C LEU A 26 5.20 -20.32 3.79
N PHE A 27 5.01 -20.33 5.12
CA PHE A 27 3.68 -20.25 5.73
C PHE A 27 3.00 -18.90 5.51
N ARG A 28 3.77 -17.81 5.49
CA ARG A 28 3.27 -16.45 5.29
C ARG A 28 3.06 -16.08 3.83
N TYR A 29 3.66 -16.81 2.89
CA TYR A 29 3.52 -16.51 1.47
C TYR A 29 2.07 -16.76 1.02
N PRO A 30 1.39 -15.75 0.44
CA PRO A 30 0.00 -15.90 0.01
C PRO A 30 -0.12 -16.89 -1.14
N ARG A 31 -1.09 -17.80 -1.05
CA ARG A 31 -1.35 -18.81 -2.10
C ARG A 31 -2.46 -18.39 -3.04
N ASP A 32 -3.31 -17.47 -2.63
CA ASP A 32 -4.42 -17.00 -3.42
C ASP A 32 -3.94 -15.97 -4.46
N PRO A 33 -4.36 -16.10 -5.72
CA PRO A 33 -3.95 -15.17 -6.78
C PRO A 33 -4.36 -13.72 -6.50
N TYR A 34 -5.42 -13.51 -5.71
CA TYR A 34 -5.94 -12.19 -5.40
C TYR A 34 -4.99 -11.41 -4.49
N THR A 35 -4.55 -11.97 -3.35
CA THR A 35 -3.58 -11.31 -2.46
C THR A 35 -2.23 -11.12 -3.15
N VAL A 36 -1.77 -12.07 -3.97
CA VAL A 36 -0.56 -11.88 -4.79
C VAL A 36 -0.74 -10.71 -5.76
N GLY A 37 -1.91 -10.59 -6.39
CA GLY A 37 -2.25 -9.48 -7.26
C GLY A 37 -2.25 -8.13 -6.54
N GLN A 38 -2.79 -8.08 -5.31
CA GLN A 38 -2.77 -6.86 -4.48
C GLN A 38 -1.35 -6.47 -4.05
N ALA A 39 -0.54 -7.44 -3.60
CA ALA A 39 0.86 -7.19 -3.24
C ALA A 39 1.65 -6.69 -4.46
N ARG A 40 1.45 -7.30 -5.63
CA ARG A 40 2.05 -6.86 -6.90
C ARG A 40 1.65 -5.43 -7.26
N ALA A 41 0.36 -5.10 -7.11
CA ALA A 41 -0.15 -3.77 -7.40
C ALA A 41 0.50 -2.71 -6.49
N GLY A 42 0.59 -3.00 -5.18
CA GLY A 42 1.29 -2.15 -4.20
C GLY A 42 2.75 -1.94 -4.57
N GLU A 43 3.46 -3.01 -4.93
CA GLU A 43 4.87 -2.95 -5.34
C GLU A 43 5.08 -2.09 -6.60
N ILE A 44 4.18 -2.18 -7.59
CA ILE A 44 4.24 -1.31 -8.79
C ILE A 44 4.03 0.14 -8.39
N PHE A 45 3.00 0.43 -7.59
CA PHE A 45 2.69 1.78 -7.12
C PHE A 45 3.88 2.40 -6.38
N GLU A 46 4.45 1.64 -5.44
CA GLU A 46 5.58 2.07 -4.63
C GLU A 46 6.83 2.30 -5.48
N ARG A 47 7.18 1.34 -6.35
CA ARG A 47 8.35 1.49 -7.24
C ARG A 47 8.20 2.64 -8.21
N THR A 48 7.00 2.92 -8.71
CA THR A 48 6.74 4.10 -9.56
C THR A 48 7.07 5.39 -8.81
N LEU A 49 6.67 5.52 -7.54
CA LEU A 49 6.94 6.72 -6.75
C LEU A 49 8.42 6.87 -6.42
N GLN A 50 9.12 5.77 -6.14
CA GLN A 50 10.58 5.79 -6.00
C GLN A 50 11.28 6.28 -7.28
N LEU A 51 10.87 5.79 -8.46
CA LEU A 51 11.45 6.21 -9.74
C LEU A 51 11.19 7.71 -10.02
N ILE A 52 10.00 8.21 -9.67
CA ILE A 52 9.69 9.64 -9.78
C ILE A 52 10.59 10.45 -8.84
N GLN A 53 10.77 10.00 -7.60
CA GLN A 53 11.65 10.66 -6.63
C GLN A 53 13.11 10.68 -7.11
N GLU A 54 13.63 9.56 -7.61
CA GLU A 54 14.96 9.47 -8.21
C GLU A 54 15.09 10.51 -9.34
N HIS A 55 14.11 10.58 -10.25
CA HIS A 55 14.13 11.53 -11.36
C HIS A 55 14.09 13.00 -10.90
N VAL A 56 13.25 13.32 -9.90
CA VAL A 56 13.17 14.67 -9.32
C VAL A 56 14.49 15.05 -8.66
N ARG A 57 15.12 14.16 -7.88
CA ARG A 57 16.42 14.42 -7.25
C ARG A 57 17.53 14.66 -8.28
N HIS A 58 17.48 14.00 -9.43
CA HIS A 58 18.44 14.19 -10.51
C HIS A 58 18.17 15.46 -11.35
N GLY A 59 16.91 15.89 -11.49
CA GLY A 59 16.50 16.95 -12.43
C GLY A 59 16.13 18.30 -11.82
N LEU A 60 15.69 18.36 -10.56
CA LEU A 60 15.40 19.59 -9.84
C LEU A 60 16.53 19.88 -8.86
N MET A 61 17.23 20.99 -9.05
CA MET A 61 18.15 21.57 -8.06
C MET A 61 17.37 22.18 -6.88
N VAL A 62 16.54 21.36 -6.22
CA VAL A 62 15.81 21.77 -5.02
C VAL A 62 16.48 21.04 -3.85
N ASP A 63 17.01 21.81 -2.92
CA ASP A 63 17.56 21.29 -1.66
C ASP A 63 16.39 20.75 -0.82
N LEU A 64 16.33 19.42 -0.71
CA LEU A 64 15.29 18.71 0.03
C LEU A 64 15.78 18.30 1.44
N ASN A 65 16.84 18.92 1.94
CA ASN A 65 17.33 18.66 3.29
C ASN A 65 16.31 19.10 4.34
N GLY A 66 15.65 18.11 4.98
CA GLY A 66 15.00 18.29 6.28
C GLY A 66 13.47 18.17 6.32
N THR A 67 12.77 18.05 5.19
CA THR A 67 11.33 17.77 5.18
C THR A 67 11.08 16.27 4.98
N SER A 68 10.25 15.68 5.84
CA SER A 68 9.81 14.29 5.65
C SER A 68 8.96 14.22 4.40
N TYR A 69 9.36 13.39 3.44
CA TYR A 69 8.68 13.25 2.16
C TYR A 69 7.26 12.72 2.34
N HIS A 70 6.27 13.49 1.91
CA HIS A 70 4.92 12.99 1.67
C HIS A 70 4.72 12.73 0.17
N TYR A 71 3.90 11.73 -0.16
CA TYR A 71 3.56 11.42 -1.56
C TYR A 71 3.02 12.63 -2.32
N ASN A 72 2.29 13.50 -1.63
CA ASN A 72 1.72 14.73 -2.18
C ASN A 72 2.78 15.79 -2.53
N ASP A 73 4.01 15.66 -2.03
CA ASP A 73 5.13 16.58 -2.32
C ASP A 73 5.83 16.20 -3.63
N LEU A 74 5.74 14.93 -4.05
CA LEU A 74 6.35 14.41 -5.27
C LEU A 74 5.43 14.52 -6.49
N VAL A 75 4.14 14.28 -6.26
CA VAL A 75 3.11 14.22 -7.31
C VAL A 75 1.79 14.76 -6.77
N SER A 76 1.07 15.53 -7.58
CA SER A 76 -0.24 16.05 -7.17
C SER A 76 -1.27 14.92 -6.99
N PRO A 77 -2.32 15.12 -6.17
CA PRO A 77 -3.28 14.05 -5.84
C PRO A 77 -3.94 13.37 -7.05
N GLN A 78 -4.15 14.12 -8.14
CA GLN A 78 -4.67 13.59 -9.40
C GLN A 78 -3.72 12.56 -10.06
N TYR A 79 -2.41 12.80 -10.01
CA TYR A 79 -1.41 11.86 -10.53
C TYR A 79 -1.24 10.66 -9.62
N LEU A 80 -1.35 10.83 -8.30
CA LEU A 80 -1.40 9.70 -7.36
C LEU A 80 -2.58 8.78 -7.66
N SER A 81 -3.77 9.34 -7.90
CA SER A 81 -4.96 8.58 -8.29
C SER A 81 -4.76 7.86 -9.63
N LEU A 82 -4.12 8.52 -10.60
CA LEU A 82 -3.78 7.91 -11.89
C LEU A 82 -2.82 6.73 -11.72
N ILE A 83 -1.73 6.89 -10.96
CA ILE A 83 -0.75 5.82 -10.71
C ILE A 83 -1.42 4.66 -9.97
N ALA A 84 -2.25 4.94 -8.96
CA ALA A 84 -3.04 3.96 -8.24
C ALA A 84 -3.97 3.16 -9.17
N ASN A 85 -4.67 3.84 -10.09
CA ASN A 85 -5.55 3.20 -11.05
C ASN A 85 -4.78 2.32 -12.04
N LEU A 86 -3.68 2.84 -12.60
CA LEU A 86 -2.85 2.11 -13.58
C LEU A 86 -2.11 0.91 -12.96
N SER A 87 -1.62 1.05 -11.73
CA SER A 87 -0.97 -0.04 -11.00
C SER A 87 -1.95 -1.11 -10.52
N GLY A 88 -3.25 -0.81 -10.50
CA GLY A 88 -4.27 -1.64 -9.84
C GLY A 88 -4.22 -1.53 -8.32
N CYS A 89 -3.34 -0.68 -7.77
CA CYS A 89 -3.31 -0.33 -6.36
C CYS A 89 -4.35 0.76 -6.14
N THR A 90 -5.62 0.48 -6.49
CA THR A 90 -6.72 1.44 -6.40
C THR A 90 -6.76 1.94 -4.97
N ALA A 91 -6.15 3.10 -4.76
CA ALA A 91 -5.76 3.60 -3.46
C ALA A 91 -6.99 3.56 -2.58
N HIS A 92 -6.85 2.86 -1.45
CA HIS A 92 -7.91 2.57 -0.51
C HIS A 92 -9.00 3.63 -0.53
N ARG A 93 -10.14 3.33 -1.17
CA ARG A 93 -11.50 3.78 -0.83
C ARG A 93 -12.41 3.89 -2.04
N ARG A 94 -13.48 3.11 -1.99
CA ARG A 94 -14.78 3.62 -2.41
C ARG A 94 -15.15 4.72 -1.41
N VAL A 95 -15.61 5.86 -1.91
CA VAL A 95 -16.35 6.81 -1.06
C VAL A 95 -17.63 6.09 -0.69
N ASN A 96 -17.71 5.62 0.56
CA ASN A 96 -18.89 4.91 1.02
C ASN A 96 -19.98 5.91 1.36
N ASN A 97 -21.15 5.69 0.78
CA ASN A 97 -22.34 6.47 1.08
C ASN A 97 -22.92 6.00 2.42
N CYS A 98 -22.66 6.75 3.48
CA CYS A 98 -23.17 6.45 4.82
C CYS A 98 -24.57 7.05 5.10
N SER A 99 -25.34 7.41 4.06
CA SER A 99 -26.61 8.12 4.23
C SER A 99 -27.78 7.23 4.65
N ASP A 100 -27.62 5.90 4.57
CA ASP A 100 -28.63 4.96 5.08
C ASP A 100 -28.59 4.89 6.61
N MET A 101 -29.23 5.88 7.24
CA MET A 101 -29.29 5.98 8.68
C MET A 101 -30.16 4.89 9.31
N CYS A 102 -31.10 4.28 8.58
CA CYS A 102 -31.88 3.15 9.09
C CYS A 102 -30.96 1.96 9.38
N PHE A 103 -30.04 1.67 8.46
CA PHE A 103 -29.03 0.64 8.64
C PHE A 103 -27.99 1.04 9.70
N HIS A 104 -27.35 2.21 9.55
CA HIS A 104 -26.21 2.61 10.39
C HIS A 104 -26.59 2.96 11.84
N GLN A 105 -27.87 3.21 12.15
CA GLN A 105 -28.35 3.36 13.54
C GLN A 105 -28.46 2.02 14.27
N LYS A 106 -28.64 0.91 13.55
CA LYS A 106 -28.92 -0.40 14.14
C LYS A 106 -27.77 -1.39 14.01
N TYR A 107 -26.99 -1.29 12.93
CA TYR A 107 -25.96 -2.26 12.58
C TYR A 107 -24.65 -1.59 12.17
N ARG A 108 -23.56 -2.34 12.32
CA ARG A 108 -22.25 -2.00 11.80
C ARG A 108 -22.01 -2.71 10.48
N THR A 109 -21.24 -2.10 9.60
CA THR A 109 -20.74 -2.79 8.40
C THR A 109 -19.71 -3.84 8.79
N HIS A 110 -19.62 -4.89 8.00
CA HIS A 110 -18.70 -6.01 8.23
C HIS A 110 -17.22 -5.60 8.15
N ASP A 111 -16.91 -4.60 7.32
CA ASP A 111 -15.56 -4.08 7.10
C ASP A 111 -15.24 -2.87 7.99
N GLY A 112 -16.15 -2.46 8.88
CA GLY A 112 -15.96 -1.34 9.81
C GLY A 112 -16.17 0.05 9.21
N THR A 113 -16.58 0.14 7.94
CA THR A 113 -16.90 1.42 7.28
C THR A 113 -18.13 2.10 7.87
N CYS A 114 -18.20 3.43 7.82
CA CYS A 114 -19.26 4.26 8.41
C CYS A 114 -19.44 4.13 9.93
N ASN A 115 -18.54 3.44 10.65
CA ASN A 115 -18.52 3.49 12.13
C ASN A 115 -18.27 4.91 12.66
N ASN A 116 -17.50 5.72 11.91
CA ASN A 116 -17.37 7.15 12.12
C ASN A 116 -17.99 7.89 10.91
N LEU A 117 -19.16 8.52 11.08
CA LEU A 117 -19.88 9.15 9.98
C LEU A 117 -19.15 10.37 9.37
N GLN A 118 -18.32 11.06 10.16
CA GLN A 118 -17.51 12.19 9.66
C GLN A 118 -16.25 11.73 8.92
N ARG A 119 -15.78 10.52 9.24
CA ARG A 119 -14.60 9.87 8.66
C ARG A 119 -14.93 8.39 8.39
N PRO A 120 -15.73 8.07 7.35
CA PRO A 120 -16.30 6.74 7.10
C PRO A 120 -15.33 5.55 7.03
N MET A 121 -14.04 5.82 6.99
CA MET A 121 -13.03 4.81 6.73
C MET A 121 -11.98 4.73 7.83
N TRP A 122 -12.17 5.46 8.93
CA TRP A 122 -11.36 5.29 10.13
C TRP A 122 -11.73 3.99 10.83
N GLY A 123 -10.73 3.12 11.01
CA GLY A 123 -10.93 1.79 11.60
C GLY A 123 -11.57 0.77 10.65
N ALA A 124 -11.74 1.11 9.37
CA ALA A 124 -12.17 0.14 8.37
C ALA A 124 -11.05 -0.89 8.09
N SER A 125 -11.42 -2.12 7.78
CA SER A 125 -10.49 -3.16 7.33
C SER A 125 -9.90 -2.80 5.96
N LEU A 126 -8.77 -3.43 5.62
CA LEU A 126 -8.06 -3.19 4.36
C LEU A 126 -7.70 -1.72 4.13
N THR A 127 -7.43 -0.98 5.19
CA THR A 127 -6.81 0.37 5.13
C THR A 127 -5.45 0.35 5.81
N ALA A 128 -4.55 1.22 5.38
CA ALA A 128 -3.24 1.38 6.01
C ALA A 128 -3.36 1.75 7.50
N PHE A 129 -2.40 1.29 8.29
CA PHE A 129 -2.29 1.70 9.70
C PHE A 129 -1.88 3.16 9.81
N GLU A 130 -2.46 3.85 10.80
CA GLU A 130 -2.00 5.18 11.21
C GLU A 130 -0.62 5.07 11.84
N ARG A 131 0.29 5.98 11.47
CA ARG A 131 1.64 6.02 12.03
C ARG A 131 1.72 7.06 13.14
N LEU A 132 2.00 6.62 14.37
CA LEU A 132 2.22 7.52 15.50
C LEU A 132 3.54 8.30 15.41
N LEU A 133 4.53 7.73 14.71
CA LEU A 133 5.85 8.32 14.46
C LEU A 133 6.18 8.23 12.97
N LYS A 134 7.06 9.13 12.50
CA LYS A 134 7.55 9.11 11.12
C LYS A 134 8.27 7.80 10.82
N ALA A 135 8.08 7.29 9.61
CA ALA A 135 8.80 6.11 9.15
C ALA A 135 10.29 6.45 8.95
N VAL A 136 11.17 5.51 9.28
CA VAL A 136 12.61 5.62 9.04
C VAL A 136 13.06 4.36 8.32
N TYR A 137 13.02 4.42 6.99
CA TYR A 137 13.54 3.39 6.11
C TYR A 137 14.98 3.70 5.70
N GLU A 138 15.77 2.68 5.36
CA GLU A 138 17.19 2.83 5.00
C GLU A 138 17.40 3.78 3.82
N ASN A 139 16.53 3.69 2.82
CA ASN A 139 16.48 4.54 1.63
C ASN A 139 15.72 5.87 1.87
N GLY A 140 15.19 6.11 3.07
CA GLY A 140 14.34 7.27 3.38
C GLY A 140 12.97 7.26 2.72
N PHE A 141 12.52 6.12 2.18
CA PHE A 141 11.23 5.95 1.50
C PHE A 141 10.54 4.65 1.92
#